data_AF-A0A2R6CSB6-F1
#
_entry.id   AF-A0A2R6CSB6-F1
#
_cell.length_a   1.000
_cell.length_b   1.000
_cell.length_c   1.000
_cell.angle_alpha   90.00
_cell.angle_beta   90.00
_cell.angle_gamma   90.00
#
_symmetry.space_group_name_H-M   'P 1'
#
loop_
_entity.id
_entity.type
_entity.pdbx_description
1 polymer ?
#
loop_
_entity_poly.entity_id
_entity_poly.type
_entity_poly.pdbx_seq_one_letter_code
_entity_poly.pdbx_strand_id
1 'polypeptide(L)' 'MEFEFNLPVSVGIVVVLIALGAVGLVQSDMGMSEDTVLTMVVPSMAIFATIVFAIGVKYGEYRATNV' A
#
# COMPACT_ATOMS: atom_id res chain seq x y z
N MET A 1 -17.93 -5.35 12.96
CA MET A 1 -16.54 -5.77 13.22
C MET A 1 -15.79 -4.50 13.55
N GLU A 2 -15.51 -4.24 14.83
CA GLU A 2 -14.66 -3.11 15.23
C GLU A 2 -13.22 -3.49 14.87
N PHE A 3 -12.74 -2.96 13.75
CA PHE A 3 -11.35 -3.16 13.36
C PHE A 3 -10.48 -2.26 14.23
N GLU A 4 -9.84 -2.85 15.23
CA GLU A 4 -8.79 -2.16 15.95
C GLU A 4 -7.61 -1.96 15.01
N PHE A 5 -7.33 -0.70 14.66
CA PHE A 5 -6.20 -0.32 13.81
C PHE A 5 -4.90 -0.48 14.58
N ASN A 6 -4.44 -1.72 14.67
CA ASN A 6 -3.10 -2.07 15.12
C ASN A 6 -2.14 -2.23 13.92
N LEU A 7 -0.85 -2.38 14.20
CA LEU A 7 0.18 -2.46 13.15
C LEU A 7 -0.05 -3.65 12.19
N PRO A 8 -0.30 -4.89 12.64
CA PRO A 8 -0.63 -6.01 11.75
C PRO A 8 -1.82 -5.74 10.83
N VAL A 9 -2.93 -5.21 11.36
CA VAL A 9 -4.14 -4.89 10.59
C VAL A 9 -3.83 -3.82 9.54
N SER A 10 -3.12 -2.77 9.93
CA SER A 10 -2.76 -1.66 9.05
C SER A 10 -1.85 -2.11 7.90
N VAL A 11 -0.82 -2.91 8.20
CA VAL A 11 0.07 -3.50 7.18
C VAL A 11 -0.70 -4.45 6.27
N GLY A 12 -1.61 -5.27 6.83
CA GLY A 12 -2.47 -6.16 6.06
C GLY A 12 -3.33 -5.40 5.05
N ILE A 13 -3.91 -4.26 5.45
CA ILE A 13 -4.67 -3.38 4.55
C ILE A 13 -3.78 -2.85 3.42
N VAL A 14 -2.56 -2.40 3.72
CA VAL A 14 -1.62 -1.93 2.68
C VAL A 14 -1.32 -3.04 1.66
N VAL A 15 -1.06 -4.26 2.13
CA VAL A 15 -0.79 -5.41 1.24
C VAL A 15 -2.00 -5.75 0.36
N VAL A 16 -3.21 -5.74 0.94
CA VAL A 16 -4.45 -5.96 0.18
C VAL A 16 -4.64 -4.89 -0.89
N LEU A 17 -4.39 -3.62 -0.57
CA LEU A 17 -4.48 -2.52 -1.54
C LEU A 17 -3.49 -2.68 -2.70
N ILE A 18 -2.25 -3.09 -2.41
CA ILE A 18 -1.26 -3.39 -3.45
C ILE A 18 -1.72 -4.53 -4.34
N ALA A 19 -2.22 -5.63 -3.76
CA ALA A 19 -2.71 -6.79 -4.50
C ALA A 19 -3.90 -6.44 -5.39
N LEU A 20 -4.86 -5.66 -4.88
CA LEU A 20 -6.00 -5.18 -5.66
C LEU A 20 -5.58 -4.27 -6.80
N GLY A 21 -4.62 -3.36 -6.56
CA GLY A 21 -4.04 -2.52 -7.61
C GLY A 21 -3.33 -3.35 -8.68
N ALA A 22 -2.55 -4.35 -8.29
CA ALA A 22 -1.87 -5.25 -9.22
C ALA A 22 -2.85 -6.02 -10.11
N VAL A 23 -3.88 -6.63 -9.52
CA VAL A 23 -4.94 -7.33 -10.26
C VAL A 23 -5.69 -6.37 -11.19
N GLY A 24 -6.03 -5.18 -10.70
CA GLY A 24 -6.69 -4.15 -11.51
C GLY A 24 -5.89 -3.75 -12.75
N LEU A 25 -4.56 -3.62 -12.61
CA LEU A 25 -3.68 -3.29 -13.72
C LEU A 25 -3.55 -4.44 -14.73
N VAL A 26 -3.38 -5.68 -14.27
CA VAL A 26 -3.30 -6.87 -15.14
C VAL A 26 -4.59 -7.05 -15.95
N GLN A 27 -5.75 -6.82 -15.32
CA GLN A 27 -7.04 -6.98 -15.97
C GLN A 27 -7.48 -5.76 -16.80
N SER A 28 -6.69 -4.69 -16.81
CA SER A 28 -7.03 -3.47 -17.55
C SER A 28 -6.56 -3.55 -19.00
N ASP A 29 -7.37 -3.04 -19.93
CA ASP A 29 -7.00 -2.91 -21.36
C ASP A 29 -5.95 -1.79 -21.61
N MET A 30 -5.16 -1.40 -20.60
CA MET A 30 -4.17 -0.31 -20.70
C MET A 30 -2.88 -0.71 -21.44
N GLY A 31 -2.80 -1.94 -21.96
CA GLY A 31 -1.72 -2.37 -22.85
C GLY A 31 -0.36 -2.61 -22.17
N MET A 32 -0.31 -2.75 -20.84
CA MET A 32 0.92 -3.12 -20.13
C MET A 32 1.11 -4.64 -20.16
N SER A 33 2.34 -5.09 -20.42
CA SER A 33 2.70 -6.50 -20.26
C SER A 33 2.56 -6.93 -18.79
N GLU A 34 2.01 -8.11 -18.53
CA GLU A 34 1.93 -8.69 -17.18
C GLU A 34 3.30 -8.74 -16.50
N ASP A 35 4.35 -9.07 -17.26
CA ASP A 35 5.72 -9.12 -16.75
C ASP A 35 6.18 -7.75 -16.23
N THR A 36 5.86 -6.66 -16.94
CA THR A 36 6.15 -5.30 -16.50
C THR A 36 5.40 -4.94 -15.23
N VAL A 37 4.12 -5.33 -15.12
CA VAL A 37 3.33 -5.08 -13.91
C VAL A 37 3.96 -5.80 -12.71
N LEU A 38 4.28 -7.08 -12.85
CA LEU A 38 4.76 -7.90 -11.74
C LEU A 38 6.21 -7.60 -11.33
N THR A 39 7.09 -7.25 -12.28
CA THR A 39 8.54 -7.07 -12.01
C THR A 39 8.96 -5.62 -11.80
N MET A 40 8.15 -4.64 -12.21
CA MET A 40 8.47 -3.21 -12.06
C MET A 40 7.42 -2.48 -11.23
N VAL A 41 6.14 -2.61 -11.59
CA VAL A 41 5.08 -1.81 -11.00
C VAL A 41 4.78 -2.27 -9.58
N VAL A 42 4.57 -3.57 -9.35
CA VAL A 42 4.28 -4.10 -8.01
C VAL A 42 5.42 -3.82 -7.02
N PRO A 43 6.71 -4.02 -7.36
CA PRO A 43 7.82 -3.65 -6.48
C PRO A 43 7.87 -2.16 -6.16
N SER A 44 7.68 -1.28 -7.15
CA SER A 44 7.68 0.17 -6.92
C SER A 44 6.48 0.63 -6.09
N MET A 45 5.30 0.05 -6.30
CA MET A 45 4.12 0.26 -5.45
C MET A 45 4.39 -0.13 -4.00
N ALA A 46 5.04 -1.28 -3.77
CA ALA A 46 5.34 -1.74 -2.43
C ALA A 46 6.33 -0.81 -1.70
N ILE A 47 7.38 -0.36 -2.39
CA ILE A 47 8.35 0.60 -1.83
C ILE A 47 7.65 1.92 -1.51
N PHE A 48 6.91 2.47 -2.47
CA PHE A 48 6.20 3.73 -2.27
C PHE A 48 5.22 3.65 -1.10
N ALA A 49 4.38 2.61 -1.07
CA ALA A 49 3.41 2.37 -0.01
C ALA A 49 4.08 2.27 1.36
N THR A 50 5.21 1.57 1.45
CA THR A 50 5.99 1.46 2.69
C THR A 50 6.48 2.82 3.18
N ILE A 51 7.01 3.64 2.28
CA ILE A 51 7.51 4.98 2.60
C ILE A 51 6.38 5.88 3.12
N VAL A 52 5.27 5.98 2.37
CA VAL A 52 4.16 6.85 2.76
C VAL A 52 3.45 6.36 4.02
N PHE A 53 3.35 5.03 4.20
CA PHE A 53 2.81 4.45 5.43
C PHE A 53 3.66 4.83 6.64
N ALA A 54 4.99 4.69 6.55
CA ALA A 54 5.89 5.07 7.63
C ALA A 54 5.81 6.56 7.96
N ILE A 55 5.80 7.43 6.94
CA ILE A 55 5.63 8.88 7.12
C ILE A 55 4.28 9.19 7.80
N GLY A 56 3.20 8.57 7.34
CA GLY A 56 1.87 8.77 7.89
C GLY A 56 1.77 8.37 9.37
N VAL A 57 2.34 7.22 9.74
CA VAL A 57 2.42 6.77 11.15
C VAL A 57 3.18 7.79 11.99
N LYS A 58 4.36 8.25 11.53
CA LYS A 58 5.16 9.24 12.28
C LYS A 58 4.49 10.60 12.41
N TYR A 59 3.81 11.05 11.36
CA TYR A 59 3.02 12.27 11.44
C TYR A 59 1.83 12.13 12.40
N GLY A 60 1.17 10.96 12.41
CA GLY A 60 0.12 10.63 13.37
C GLY A 60 0.61 10.64 14.81
N GLU A 61 1.74 9.99 15.08
CA GLU A 61 2.42 10.01 16.40
C GLU A 61 2.73 11.44 16.84
N TYR A 62 3.29 12.27 15.95
CA TYR A 62 3.57 13.68 16.23
C TYR A 62 2.31 14.44 16.63
N ARG A 63 1.22 14.30 15.86
CA ARG A 63 -0.06 14.94 16.13
C ARG A 63 -0.69 14.51 17.45
N ALA A 64 -0.56 13.24 17.81
CA ALA A 64 -1.12 12.72 19.06
C ALA A 64 -0.36 13.18 20.31
N THR A 65 0.89 13.64 20.16
CA THR A 65 1.79 13.94 21.29
C THR A 65 2.20 15.41 21.40
N ASN A 66 2.04 16.22 20.35
CA ASN A 66 2.58 17.59 20.29
C ASN A 66 1.56 18.66 19.88
N VAL A 67 0.30 18.31 19.64
CA VAL A 67 -0.73 19.23 19.11
C VAL A 67 -2.03 19.08 19.90
#